data_AF-A0A0F3R642-F1
#
_entry.id   AF-A0A0F3R642-F1
#
_cell.length_a   1.000
_cell.length_b   1.000
_cell.length_c   1.000
_cell.angle_alpha   90.00
_cell.angle_beta   90.00
_cell.angle_gamma   90.00
#
_symmetry.space_group_name_H-M   'P 1'
#
loop_
_entity.id
_entity.type
_entity.pdbx_description
1 polymer ?
#
loop_
_entity_poly.entity_id
_entity_poly.type
_entity_poly.pdbx_seq_one_letter_code
_entity_poly.pdbx_strand_id
1 'polypeptide(L)'
;MQGRAGTGKSQVLAEGYKIATHHGQNIIGLAPTHKAASEFKSKGYQKCHTVKGFLFKLYNGKADLPRDSLLVVDEAGMVGNSDYLELLKVARSNNCNLILAGDERQLTSVERGGMFAVLASKFGSYELSRIRRQNKVWAREMASCFAKSDIARGLCLLAQHKCLKIDHTLEESMARLINDWSNSKFALNERLIITMRNVEVDSINQGIRELLKAKGLLTGKEYRRYLPSQQYEDYMAGDRILFKSTNKDLQIENGEFATITLVSNDRLIAKTDSGKEIEFNPQDVSFKHGYASTVYKAQGASIKDVYVLHNLAGNSRNSYVAMTRHIEEVKLYYNREATRNIASLISQLSKIDNRLSSINFKTLEELVAIQDQENKNPNIIDKVGDWFKGVVEDIKDRLHSNDNYYHLRISSRPPAKVADILRSTSTNFVTSHKAQEEQKSPSYNLTNCNKQDTTISVKLQEDIMAKNKIDYHAINKQKALELKQKLSFKAEEIGRSLLGSSNKHLSNSQLLRWEKDGKIVMKIHGSKAGIWYDFSTGEGGDLFTLVQREKNCDFVEAKKYLQNMVGVS
;
A
#
# COMPACT_ATOMS: atom_id res chain seq x y z
N MET A 1 -15.55 -8.11 -7.92
CA MET A 1 -16.19 -7.10 -7.05
C MET A 1 -15.12 -6.25 -6.40
N GLN A 2 -15.16 -4.94 -6.66
CA GLN A 2 -14.35 -3.95 -5.96
C GLN A 2 -15.15 -3.38 -4.80
N GLY A 3 -14.49 -2.98 -3.72
CA GLY A 3 -15.18 -2.24 -2.67
C GLY A 3 -14.21 -1.59 -1.71
N ARG A 4 -14.51 -0.35 -1.33
CA ARG A 4 -13.68 0.41 -0.38
C ARG A 4 -13.69 -0.22 1.02
N ALA A 5 -12.82 0.27 1.87
CA ALA A 5 -12.74 -0.13 3.26
C ALA A 5 -14.09 0.13 3.95
N GLY A 6 -14.70 -0.91 4.51
CA GLY A 6 -15.96 -0.78 5.25
C GLY A 6 -17.23 -0.68 4.40
N THR A 7 -17.21 -1.08 3.12
CA THR A 7 -18.40 -1.02 2.24
C THR A 7 -19.31 -2.25 2.31
N GLY A 8 -18.98 -3.23 3.15
CA GLY A 8 -19.80 -4.42 3.36
C GLY A 8 -19.55 -5.57 2.38
N LYS A 9 -18.39 -5.61 1.70
CA LYS A 9 -17.96 -6.74 0.83
C LYS A 9 -18.22 -8.10 1.50
N SER A 10 -17.82 -8.22 2.75
CA SER A 10 -17.98 -9.41 3.58
C SER A 10 -19.43 -9.88 3.71
N GLN A 11 -20.39 -8.94 3.84
CA GLN A 11 -21.81 -9.24 3.90
C GLN A 11 -22.32 -9.78 2.55
N VAL A 12 -21.90 -9.17 1.45
CA VAL A 12 -22.28 -9.61 0.10
C VAL A 12 -21.75 -11.01 -0.18
N LEU A 13 -20.52 -11.33 0.23
CA LEU A 13 -19.97 -12.68 0.12
C LEU A 13 -20.73 -13.69 0.98
N ALA A 14 -21.16 -13.31 2.18
CA ALA A 14 -21.96 -14.18 3.05
C ALA A 14 -23.34 -14.51 2.43
N GLU A 15 -24.02 -13.54 1.84
CA GLU A 15 -25.28 -13.79 1.12
C GLU A 15 -25.05 -14.62 -0.15
N GLY A 16 -23.97 -14.34 -0.90
CA GLY A 16 -23.57 -15.15 -2.06
C GLY A 16 -23.30 -16.61 -1.69
N TYR A 17 -22.69 -16.87 -0.53
CA TYR A 17 -22.52 -18.21 0.00
C TYR A 17 -23.85 -18.93 0.24
N LYS A 18 -24.82 -18.26 0.90
CA LYS A 18 -26.15 -18.84 1.16
C LYS A 18 -26.89 -19.21 -0.13
N ILE A 19 -26.81 -18.35 -1.15
CA ILE A 19 -27.46 -18.60 -2.44
C ILE A 19 -26.80 -19.80 -3.13
N ALA A 20 -25.46 -19.82 -3.20
CA ALA A 20 -24.72 -20.92 -3.86
C ALA A 20 -24.96 -22.27 -3.16
N THR A 21 -24.98 -22.29 -1.83
CA THR A 21 -25.25 -23.53 -1.07
C THR A 21 -26.70 -23.99 -1.23
N HIS A 22 -27.67 -23.08 -1.30
CA HIS A 22 -29.06 -23.42 -1.57
C HIS A 22 -29.24 -24.10 -2.94
N HIS A 23 -28.43 -23.72 -3.93
CA HIS A 23 -28.40 -24.38 -5.25
C HIS A 23 -27.51 -25.63 -5.31
N GLY A 24 -26.99 -26.11 -4.18
CA GLY A 24 -26.14 -27.31 -4.13
C GLY A 24 -24.74 -27.14 -4.75
N GLN A 25 -24.30 -25.90 -4.99
CA GLN A 25 -22.98 -25.65 -5.57
C GLN A 25 -21.88 -25.79 -4.50
N ASN A 26 -20.81 -26.52 -4.83
CA ASN A 26 -19.64 -26.59 -3.96
C ASN A 26 -18.90 -25.25 -3.97
N ILE A 27 -18.87 -24.55 -2.84
CA ILE A 27 -18.24 -23.25 -2.68
C ILE A 27 -17.05 -23.31 -1.73
N ILE A 28 -15.94 -22.69 -2.11
CA ILE A 28 -14.70 -22.65 -1.34
C ILE A 28 -14.26 -21.19 -1.15
N GLY A 29 -14.16 -20.78 0.11
CA GLY A 29 -13.63 -19.47 0.50
C GLY A 29 -12.11 -19.47 0.54
N LEU A 30 -11.49 -18.51 -0.12
CA LEU A 30 -10.04 -18.36 -0.22
C LEU A 30 -9.64 -16.95 0.20
N ALA A 31 -8.52 -16.84 0.90
CA ALA A 31 -7.97 -15.54 1.28
C ALA A 31 -6.43 -15.54 1.26
N PRO A 32 -5.76 -14.39 1.15
CA PRO A 32 -4.30 -14.29 1.18
C PRO A 32 -3.71 -14.61 2.56
N THR A 33 -4.45 -14.33 3.65
CA THR A 33 -3.96 -14.49 5.03
C THR A 33 -4.86 -15.44 5.82
N HIS A 34 -4.30 -16.06 6.87
CA HIS A 34 -5.06 -16.94 7.76
C HIS A 34 -6.21 -16.20 8.44
N LYS A 35 -5.97 -14.98 8.93
CA LYS A 35 -7.00 -14.12 9.51
C LYS A 35 -8.19 -13.89 8.58
N ALA A 36 -7.92 -13.45 7.34
CA ALA A 36 -8.98 -13.25 6.35
C ALA A 36 -9.67 -14.56 5.94
N ALA A 37 -8.94 -15.69 5.94
CA ALA A 37 -9.53 -17.00 5.69
C ALA A 37 -10.47 -17.43 6.83
N SER A 38 -10.11 -17.15 8.08
CA SER A 38 -10.94 -17.49 9.24
C SER A 38 -12.15 -16.59 9.39
N GLU A 39 -12.11 -15.36 8.90
CA GLU A 39 -13.30 -14.51 8.76
C GLU A 39 -14.37 -15.12 7.83
N PHE A 40 -14.03 -16.05 6.93
CA PHE A 40 -15.05 -16.77 6.17
C PHE A 40 -15.90 -17.70 7.05
N LYS A 41 -15.34 -18.27 8.12
CA LYS A 41 -16.08 -19.16 9.04
C LYS A 41 -17.21 -18.42 9.73
N SER A 42 -16.96 -17.19 10.19
CA SER A 42 -18.00 -16.35 10.80
C SER A 42 -19.09 -15.93 9.79
N LYS A 43 -18.82 -16.05 8.49
CA LYS A 43 -19.77 -15.80 7.38
C LYS A 43 -20.52 -17.08 6.94
N GLY A 44 -20.30 -18.21 7.62
CA GLY A 44 -20.98 -19.47 7.36
C GLY A 44 -20.25 -20.44 6.42
N TYR A 45 -19.08 -20.07 5.88
CA TYR A 45 -18.35 -20.96 4.98
C TYR A 45 -17.80 -22.18 5.71
N GLN A 46 -18.09 -23.36 5.18
CA GLN A 46 -17.57 -24.64 5.69
C GLN A 46 -16.14 -24.94 5.20
N LYS A 47 -15.83 -24.61 3.94
CA LYS A 47 -14.52 -24.82 3.33
C LYS A 47 -13.81 -23.48 3.13
N CYS A 48 -12.85 -23.17 4.01
CA CYS A 48 -12.09 -21.93 3.97
C CYS A 48 -10.58 -22.18 4.10
N HIS A 49 -9.78 -21.60 3.22
CA HIS A 49 -8.34 -21.79 3.19
C HIS A 49 -7.60 -20.51 2.80
N THR A 50 -6.30 -20.46 3.09
CA THR A 50 -5.45 -19.50 2.40
C THR A 50 -5.28 -19.93 0.94
N VAL A 51 -5.13 -19.00 -0.01
CA VAL A 51 -4.94 -19.32 -1.45
C VAL A 51 -3.76 -20.30 -1.61
N LYS A 52 -2.60 -19.92 -1.06
CA LYS A 52 -1.39 -20.76 -1.09
C LYS A 52 -1.58 -22.11 -0.39
N GLY A 53 -2.27 -22.13 0.75
CA GLY A 53 -2.55 -23.36 1.49
C GLY A 53 -3.50 -24.31 0.75
N PHE A 54 -4.49 -23.77 0.03
CA PHE A 54 -5.40 -24.54 -0.80
C PHE A 54 -4.67 -25.14 -2.01
N LEU A 55 -3.92 -24.32 -2.75
CA LEU A 55 -3.14 -24.78 -3.91
C LEU A 55 -2.12 -25.85 -3.50
N PHE A 56 -1.44 -25.69 -2.36
CA PHE A 56 -0.53 -26.70 -1.82
C PHE A 56 -1.24 -28.02 -1.51
N LYS A 57 -2.42 -27.99 -0.88
CA LYS A 57 -3.17 -29.21 -0.58
C LYS A 57 -3.65 -29.90 -1.85
N LEU A 58 -4.13 -29.13 -2.83
CA LEU A 58 -4.60 -29.65 -4.11
C LEU A 58 -3.46 -30.32 -4.89
N TYR A 59 -2.29 -29.68 -4.95
CA TYR A 59 -1.08 -30.24 -5.58
C TYR A 59 -0.69 -31.60 -4.98
N ASN A 60 -0.81 -31.75 -3.66
CA ASN A 60 -0.47 -32.97 -2.95
C ASN A 60 -1.61 -33.99 -2.84
N GLY A 61 -2.74 -33.78 -3.54
CA GLY A 61 -3.91 -34.66 -3.45
C GLY A 61 -4.59 -34.69 -2.08
N LYS A 62 -4.33 -33.68 -1.23
CA LYS A 62 -4.87 -33.53 0.14
C LYS A 62 -6.08 -32.61 0.23
N ALA A 63 -6.55 -32.08 -0.89
CA ALA A 63 -7.79 -31.34 -0.99
C ALA A 63 -8.51 -31.76 -2.26
N ASP A 64 -9.84 -31.84 -2.17
CA ASP A 64 -10.70 -32.11 -3.33
C ASP A 64 -11.24 -30.79 -3.90
N LEU A 65 -11.29 -30.70 -5.22
CA LEU A 65 -11.90 -29.62 -5.98
C LEU A 65 -12.84 -30.23 -7.02
N PRO A 66 -14.11 -30.48 -6.66
CA PRO A 66 -15.12 -30.93 -7.59
C PRO A 66 -15.24 -29.98 -8.78
N ARG A 67 -15.65 -30.52 -9.94
CA ARG A 67 -15.97 -29.69 -11.11
C ARG A 67 -17.12 -28.73 -10.79
N ASP A 68 -17.16 -27.61 -11.53
CA ASP A 68 -18.23 -26.60 -11.45
C ASP A 68 -18.34 -25.90 -10.07
N SER A 69 -17.29 -26.03 -9.25
CA SER A 69 -17.19 -25.37 -7.96
C SER A 69 -17.10 -23.84 -8.10
N LEU A 70 -17.57 -23.14 -7.07
CA LEU A 70 -17.42 -21.69 -6.93
C LEU A 70 -16.25 -21.38 -5.99
N LEU A 71 -15.19 -20.76 -6.53
CA LEU A 71 -14.07 -20.25 -5.75
C LEU A 71 -14.31 -18.77 -5.44
N VAL A 72 -14.27 -18.39 -4.17
CA VAL A 72 -14.45 -17.01 -3.73
C VAL A 72 -13.18 -16.53 -3.05
N VAL A 73 -12.53 -15.50 -3.59
CA VAL A 73 -11.32 -14.92 -3.02
C VAL A 73 -11.64 -13.57 -2.37
N ASP A 74 -11.53 -13.46 -1.04
CA ASP A 74 -11.57 -12.19 -0.31
C ASP A 74 -10.17 -11.61 -0.14
N GLU A 75 -10.06 -10.29 0.03
CA GLU A 75 -8.79 -9.54 0.04
C GLU A 75 -7.89 -9.83 -1.19
N ALA A 76 -8.53 -9.99 -2.35
CA ALA A 76 -7.92 -10.33 -3.63
C ALA A 76 -6.75 -9.39 -4.03
N GLY A 77 -6.77 -8.13 -3.58
CA GLY A 77 -5.67 -7.17 -3.81
C GLY A 77 -4.33 -7.56 -3.18
N MET A 78 -4.31 -8.46 -2.19
CA MET A 78 -3.09 -8.94 -1.55
C MET A 78 -2.56 -10.27 -2.11
N VAL A 79 -3.26 -10.90 -3.06
CA VAL A 79 -2.80 -12.15 -3.67
C VAL A 79 -1.64 -11.86 -4.62
N GLY A 80 -0.56 -12.64 -4.51
CA GLY A 80 0.62 -12.52 -5.38
C GLY A 80 0.33 -12.98 -6.82
N ASN A 81 1.10 -12.49 -7.79
CA ASN A 81 0.88 -12.82 -9.20
C ASN A 81 1.11 -14.31 -9.51
N SER A 82 2.06 -14.96 -8.84
CA SER A 82 2.33 -16.41 -8.94
C SER A 82 1.15 -17.24 -8.47
N ASP A 83 0.62 -16.93 -7.27
CA ASP A 83 -0.56 -17.58 -6.70
C ASP A 83 -1.80 -17.38 -7.60
N TYR A 84 -1.95 -16.18 -8.20
CA TYR A 84 -3.01 -15.91 -9.16
C TYR A 84 -2.93 -16.79 -10.41
N LEU A 85 -1.73 -16.93 -10.99
CA LEU A 85 -1.52 -17.74 -12.18
C LEU A 85 -1.95 -19.19 -11.93
N GLU A 86 -1.52 -19.77 -10.82
CA GLU A 86 -1.87 -21.14 -10.46
C GLU A 86 -3.36 -21.28 -10.12
N LEU A 87 -3.94 -20.33 -9.39
CA LEU A 87 -5.37 -20.33 -9.10
C LEU A 87 -6.23 -20.31 -10.37
N LEU A 88 -5.86 -19.48 -11.35
CA LEU A 88 -6.57 -19.41 -12.64
C LEU A 88 -6.42 -20.69 -13.46
N LYS A 89 -5.24 -21.33 -13.46
CA LYS A 89 -5.03 -22.64 -14.10
C LYS A 89 -5.88 -23.74 -13.48
N VAL A 90 -5.95 -23.76 -12.14
CA VAL A 90 -6.76 -24.71 -11.36
C VAL A 90 -8.25 -24.49 -11.64
N ALA A 91 -8.71 -23.24 -11.61
CA ALA A 91 -10.10 -22.91 -11.90
C ALA A 91 -10.50 -23.35 -13.33
N ARG A 92 -9.66 -23.04 -14.33
CA ARG A 92 -9.89 -23.44 -15.72
C ARG A 92 -9.93 -24.96 -15.89
N SER A 93 -9.00 -25.70 -15.29
CA SER A 93 -8.92 -27.15 -15.45
C SER A 93 -10.11 -27.91 -14.87
N ASN A 94 -10.76 -27.34 -13.85
CA ASN A 94 -11.90 -27.94 -13.15
C ASN A 94 -13.24 -27.28 -13.50
N ASN A 95 -13.27 -26.40 -14.51
CA ASN A 95 -14.47 -25.63 -14.88
C ASN A 95 -15.09 -24.85 -13.72
N CYS A 96 -14.26 -24.32 -12.82
CA CYS A 96 -14.72 -23.57 -11.66
C CYS A 96 -15.02 -22.11 -12.01
N ASN A 97 -16.06 -21.57 -11.38
CA ASN A 97 -16.32 -20.13 -11.38
C ASN A 97 -15.47 -19.44 -10.31
N LEU A 98 -15.00 -18.22 -10.59
CA LEU A 98 -14.13 -17.47 -9.69
C LEU A 98 -14.70 -16.08 -9.40
N ILE A 99 -14.99 -15.80 -8.12
CA ILE A 99 -15.35 -14.46 -7.63
C ILE A 99 -14.16 -13.87 -6.91
N LEU A 100 -13.67 -12.73 -7.39
CA LEU A 100 -12.62 -11.96 -6.74
C LEU A 100 -13.23 -10.74 -6.03
N ALA A 101 -12.99 -10.61 -4.73
CA ALA A 101 -13.41 -9.50 -3.90
C ALA A 101 -12.20 -8.83 -3.23
N GLY A 102 -12.08 -7.51 -3.33
CA GLY A 102 -10.94 -6.81 -2.77
C GLY A 102 -11.05 -5.28 -2.86
N ASP A 103 -10.01 -4.61 -2.39
CA ASP A 103 -9.81 -3.17 -2.52
C ASP A 103 -8.44 -2.90 -3.11
N GLU A 104 -8.39 -2.46 -4.37
CA GLU A 104 -7.16 -2.21 -5.11
C GLU A 104 -6.34 -1.02 -4.57
N ARG A 105 -6.96 -0.20 -3.70
CA ARG A 105 -6.30 0.95 -3.07
C ARG A 105 -5.72 0.63 -1.70
N GLN A 106 -6.05 -0.53 -1.10
CA GLN A 106 -5.40 -0.97 0.13
C GLN A 106 -4.00 -1.53 -0.15
N LEU A 107 -3.31 -1.95 0.91
CA LEU A 107 -1.97 -2.53 0.83
C LEU A 107 -2.00 -3.74 -0.11
N THR A 108 -1.03 -3.76 -1.03
CA THR A 108 -0.84 -4.87 -1.96
C THR A 108 -0.10 -6.02 -1.28
N SER A 109 0.01 -7.13 -2.00
CA SER A 109 0.88 -8.24 -1.58
C SER A 109 2.29 -7.75 -1.22
N VAL A 110 2.93 -8.48 -0.31
CA VAL A 110 4.37 -8.33 -0.04
C VAL A 110 5.18 -8.81 -1.26
N GLU A 111 4.67 -9.79 -2.00
CA GLU A 111 5.19 -10.25 -3.30
C GLU A 111 4.75 -9.30 -4.44
N ARG A 112 5.25 -9.51 -5.68
CA ARG A 112 4.76 -8.73 -6.85
C ARG A 112 3.27 -9.00 -7.04
N GLY A 113 2.45 -7.96 -6.86
CA GLY A 113 0.98 -8.04 -6.93
C GLY A 113 0.37 -7.06 -7.94
N GLY A 114 -0.91 -6.74 -7.75
CA GLY A 114 -1.66 -5.77 -8.56
C GLY A 114 -2.55 -6.38 -9.64
N MET A 115 -2.52 -7.71 -9.83
CA MET A 115 -3.34 -8.40 -10.82
C MET A 115 -4.85 -8.21 -10.59
N PHE A 116 -5.30 -8.07 -9.35
CA PHE A 116 -6.69 -7.78 -9.04
C PHE A 116 -7.23 -6.52 -9.76
N ALA A 117 -6.45 -5.43 -9.74
CA ALA A 117 -6.84 -4.18 -10.40
C ALA A 117 -6.93 -4.35 -11.92
N VAL A 118 -5.99 -5.11 -12.50
CA VAL A 118 -5.94 -5.44 -13.92
C VAL A 118 -7.15 -6.26 -14.33
N LEU A 119 -7.44 -7.34 -13.60
CA LEU A 119 -8.56 -8.23 -13.89
C LEU A 119 -9.89 -7.47 -13.80
N ALA A 120 -10.04 -6.61 -12.79
CA ALA A 120 -11.22 -5.76 -12.65
C ALA A 120 -11.37 -4.76 -13.80
N SER A 121 -10.26 -4.17 -14.28
CA SER A 121 -10.28 -3.27 -15.43
C SER A 121 -10.57 -4.00 -16.76
N LYS A 122 -10.04 -5.22 -16.93
CA LYS A 122 -10.14 -5.99 -18.17
C LYS A 122 -11.50 -6.67 -18.35
N PHE A 123 -12.03 -7.27 -17.29
CA PHE A 123 -13.27 -8.05 -17.33
C PHE A 123 -14.49 -7.30 -16.78
N GLY A 124 -14.30 -6.04 -16.35
CA GLY A 124 -15.30 -5.29 -15.63
C GLY A 124 -15.42 -5.73 -14.16
N SER A 125 -16.00 -4.87 -13.34
CA SER A 125 -16.26 -5.20 -11.95
C SER A 125 -17.42 -4.38 -11.38
N TYR A 126 -18.14 -4.96 -10.42
CA TYR A 126 -19.10 -4.24 -9.60
C TYR A 126 -18.38 -3.56 -8.43
N GLU A 127 -18.55 -2.25 -8.27
CA GLU A 127 -17.95 -1.45 -7.19
C GLU A 127 -18.96 -1.17 -6.07
N LEU A 128 -18.64 -1.60 -4.85
CA LEU A 128 -19.32 -1.16 -3.63
C LEU A 128 -18.70 0.15 -3.14
N SER A 129 -19.40 1.26 -3.36
CA SER A 129 -18.91 2.62 -3.06
C SER A 129 -19.33 3.15 -1.68
N ARG A 130 -20.45 2.68 -1.13
CA ARG A 130 -21.02 3.22 0.12
C ARG A 130 -20.32 2.67 1.35
N ILE A 131 -19.53 3.51 2.03
CA ILE A 131 -18.86 3.18 3.29
C ILE A 131 -19.91 3.13 4.42
N ARG A 132 -19.89 2.04 5.21
CA ARG A 132 -20.80 1.78 6.34
C ARG A 132 -20.09 1.59 7.68
N ARG A 133 -18.76 1.44 7.70
CA ARG A 133 -17.98 1.15 8.91
C ARG A 133 -18.02 2.25 9.96
N GLN A 134 -17.79 3.50 9.55
CA GLN A 134 -17.76 4.62 10.49
C GLN A 134 -19.18 5.01 10.90
N ASN A 135 -19.39 5.34 12.17
CA ASN A 135 -20.71 5.77 12.68
C ASN A 135 -21.01 7.24 12.36
N LYS A 136 -19.99 8.11 12.39
CA LYS A 136 -20.14 9.55 12.16
C LYS A 136 -20.08 9.89 10.66
N VAL A 137 -20.93 10.82 10.22
CA VAL A 137 -21.00 11.25 8.80
C VAL A 137 -19.66 11.82 8.32
N TRP A 138 -19.08 12.77 9.06
CA TRP A 138 -17.80 13.38 8.73
C TRP A 138 -16.66 12.34 8.64
N ALA A 139 -16.71 11.31 9.47
CA ALA A 139 -15.70 10.25 9.49
C ALA A 139 -15.80 9.34 8.25
N ARG A 140 -17.02 9.09 7.74
CA ARG A 140 -17.22 8.43 6.44
C ARG A 140 -16.72 9.29 5.29
N GLU A 141 -16.97 10.60 5.33
CA GLU A 141 -16.44 11.53 4.32
C GLU A 141 -14.91 11.56 4.34
N MET A 142 -14.31 11.63 5.52
CA MET A 142 -12.86 11.57 5.69
C MET A 142 -12.32 10.26 5.13
N ALA A 143 -12.90 9.12 5.50
CA ALA A 143 -12.52 7.82 4.96
C ALA A 143 -12.64 7.76 3.43
N SER A 144 -13.68 8.36 2.85
CA SER A 144 -13.83 8.48 1.40
C SER A 144 -12.78 9.38 0.75
N CYS A 145 -12.34 10.46 1.42
CA CYS A 145 -11.30 11.34 0.91
C CYS A 145 -9.97 10.59 0.81
N PHE A 146 -9.57 9.90 1.89
CA PHE A 146 -8.39 9.04 1.88
C PHE A 146 -8.50 7.89 0.87
N ALA A 147 -9.67 7.28 0.73
CA ALA A 147 -9.91 6.26 -0.29
C ALA A 147 -9.70 6.78 -1.71
N LYS A 148 -10.01 8.05 -1.98
CA LYS A 148 -9.86 8.71 -3.29
C LYS A 148 -8.50 9.40 -3.46
N SER A 149 -7.59 9.24 -2.51
CA SER A 149 -6.32 9.97 -2.44
C SER A 149 -6.48 11.50 -2.38
N ASP A 150 -7.66 12.00 -1.99
CA ASP A 150 -7.90 13.41 -1.67
C ASP A 150 -7.45 13.69 -0.23
N ILE A 151 -6.13 13.61 -0.03
CA ILE A 151 -5.52 13.72 1.30
C ILE A 151 -5.75 15.10 1.91
N ALA A 152 -5.71 16.16 1.09
CA ALA A 152 -5.89 17.54 1.56
C ALA A 152 -7.26 17.73 2.22
N ARG A 153 -8.34 17.28 1.55
CA ARG A 153 -9.69 17.35 2.13
C ARG A 153 -9.84 16.45 3.35
N GLY A 154 -9.27 15.24 3.32
CA GLY A 154 -9.27 14.33 4.46
C GLY A 154 -8.60 14.93 5.71
N LEU A 155 -7.47 15.60 5.54
CA LEU A 155 -6.79 16.31 6.63
C LEU A 155 -7.57 17.54 7.11
N CYS A 156 -8.24 18.26 6.21
CA CYS A 156 -9.12 19.37 6.58
C CYS A 156 -10.25 18.90 7.51
N LEU A 157 -10.91 17.78 7.19
CA LEU A 157 -11.94 17.17 8.04
C LEU A 157 -11.36 16.76 9.41
N LEU A 158 -10.17 16.16 9.45
CA LEU A 158 -9.51 15.84 10.73
C LEU A 158 -9.22 17.10 11.56
N ALA A 159 -8.77 18.18 10.93
CA ALA A 159 -8.49 19.45 11.62
C ALA A 159 -9.78 20.11 12.16
N GLN A 160 -10.84 20.18 11.36
CA GLN A 160 -12.15 20.72 11.75
C GLN A 160 -12.73 20.02 12.98
N HIS A 161 -12.53 18.70 13.08
CA HIS A 161 -12.99 17.90 14.21
C HIS A 161 -11.97 17.75 15.35
N LYS A 162 -10.88 18.54 15.35
CA LYS A 162 -9.81 18.52 16.37
C LYS A 162 -9.10 17.16 16.50
N CYS A 163 -9.15 16.33 15.46
CA CYS A 163 -8.54 15.01 15.36
C CYS A 163 -7.13 15.02 14.75
N LEU A 164 -6.68 16.15 14.20
CA LEU A 164 -5.30 16.35 13.75
C LEU A 164 -4.48 16.98 14.90
N LYS A 165 -3.46 16.28 15.38
CA LYS A 165 -2.58 16.70 16.47
C LYS A 165 -1.18 16.98 15.93
N ILE A 166 -0.63 18.13 16.33
CA ILE A 166 0.63 18.66 15.84
C ILE A 166 1.50 18.98 17.05
N ASP A 167 2.72 18.46 17.03
CA ASP A 167 3.75 18.71 18.05
C ASP A 167 5.09 19.08 17.38
N HIS A 168 6.09 19.50 18.16
CA HIS A 168 7.39 19.88 17.60
C HIS A 168 8.24 18.65 17.30
N THR A 169 8.36 17.73 18.26
CA THR A 169 9.20 16.53 18.17
C THR A 169 8.40 15.22 18.14
N LEU A 170 9.07 14.12 17.79
CA LEU A 170 8.47 12.78 17.81
C LEU A 170 8.06 12.38 19.23
N GLU A 171 8.89 12.67 20.23
CA GLU A 171 8.69 12.34 21.63
C GLU A 171 7.44 13.04 22.17
N GLU A 172 7.25 14.34 21.87
CA GLU A 172 6.05 15.09 22.23
C GLU A 172 4.79 14.49 21.60
N SER A 173 4.85 14.15 20.31
CA SER A 173 3.74 13.50 19.60
C SER A 173 3.37 12.16 20.24
N MET A 174 4.37 11.36 20.59
CA MET A 174 4.18 10.06 21.25
C MET A 174 3.60 10.22 22.65
N ALA A 175 4.10 11.16 23.44
CA ALA A 175 3.61 11.44 24.78
C ALA A 175 2.14 11.89 24.76
N ARG A 176 1.78 12.84 23.86
CA ARG A 176 0.38 13.27 23.69
C ARG A 176 -0.51 12.12 23.23
N LEU A 177 -0.04 11.32 22.27
CA LEU A 177 -0.77 10.16 21.77
C LEU A 177 -1.05 9.16 22.89
N ILE A 178 -0.04 8.80 23.68
CA ILE A 178 -0.15 7.88 24.81
C ILE A 178 -1.13 8.44 25.86
N ASN A 179 -1.05 9.74 26.17
CA ASN A 179 -1.99 10.40 27.07
C ASN A 179 -3.43 10.30 26.56
N ASP A 180 -3.68 10.70 25.32
CA ASP A 180 -5.01 10.65 24.70
C ASP A 180 -5.56 9.22 24.63
N TRP A 181 -4.70 8.25 24.29
CA TRP A 181 -5.04 6.82 24.30
C TRP A 181 -5.45 6.36 25.69
N SER A 182 -4.77 6.83 26.74
CA SER A 182 -5.04 6.44 28.12
C SER A 182 -6.35 7.02 28.66
N ASN A 183 -6.76 8.19 28.16
CA ASN A 183 -7.99 8.88 28.54
C ASN A 183 -9.20 8.47 27.69
N SER A 184 -9.04 7.48 26.81
CA SER A 184 -10.14 6.94 26.02
C SER A 184 -11.20 6.27 26.90
N LYS A 185 -12.46 6.30 26.44
CA LYS A 185 -13.61 5.67 27.08
C LYS A 185 -13.79 4.18 26.73
N PHE A 186 -13.12 3.69 25.69
CA PHE A 186 -13.32 2.33 25.16
C PHE A 186 -12.53 1.28 25.93
N ALA A 187 -12.81 -0.01 25.83
CA ALA A 187 -11.95 -1.00 26.50
C ALA A 187 -10.56 -1.12 25.82
N LEU A 188 -9.56 -1.70 26.49
CA LEU A 188 -8.19 -1.82 25.94
C LEU A 188 -8.14 -2.59 24.61
N ASN A 189 -9.01 -3.59 24.45
CA ASN A 189 -9.13 -4.38 23.22
C ASN A 189 -9.85 -3.66 22.07
N GLU A 190 -10.49 -2.51 22.35
CA GLU A 190 -11.20 -1.70 21.38
C GLU A 190 -10.40 -0.48 20.90
N ARG A 191 -9.17 -0.33 21.41
CA ARG A 191 -8.22 0.73 21.07
C ARG A 191 -7.04 0.14 20.29
N LEU A 192 -6.52 0.87 19.30
CA LEU A 192 -5.26 0.50 18.64
C LEU A 192 -4.46 1.73 18.21
N ILE A 193 -3.16 1.68 18.47
CA ILE A 193 -2.20 2.63 17.93
C ILE A 193 -1.60 2.05 16.65
N ILE A 194 -1.62 2.81 15.56
CA ILE A 194 -1.06 2.43 14.26
C ILE A 194 0.14 3.33 13.95
N THR A 195 1.28 2.72 13.67
CA THR A 195 2.48 3.43 13.21
C THR A 195 3.04 2.78 11.94
N MET A 196 4.12 3.34 11.41
CA MET A 196 4.74 2.88 10.17
C MET A 196 5.99 2.04 10.42
N ARG A 197 6.79 2.36 11.45
CA ARG A 197 8.07 1.67 11.74
C ARG A 197 7.95 0.80 12.99
N ASN A 198 8.57 -0.38 12.97
CA ASN A 198 8.58 -1.28 14.13
C ASN A 198 9.24 -0.64 15.37
N VAL A 199 10.31 0.14 15.18
CA VAL A 199 10.97 0.87 16.28
C VAL A 199 10.00 1.76 17.06
N GLU A 200 9.07 2.41 16.36
CA GLU A 200 8.03 3.24 16.98
C GLU A 200 6.97 2.37 17.67
N VAL A 201 6.57 1.26 17.05
CA VAL A 201 5.63 0.30 17.67
C VAL A 201 6.18 -0.19 19.00
N ASP A 202 7.44 -0.59 19.03
CA ASP A 202 8.06 -1.20 20.21
C ASP A 202 8.23 -0.13 21.32
N SER A 203 8.64 1.10 20.95
CA SER A 203 8.73 2.24 21.88
C SER A 203 7.37 2.64 22.48
N ILE A 204 6.32 2.70 21.67
CA ILE A 204 4.96 3.01 22.14
C ILE A 204 4.42 1.90 23.03
N ASN A 205 4.60 0.64 22.65
CA ASN A 205 4.17 -0.50 23.46
C ASN A 205 4.78 -0.46 24.86
N GLN A 206 6.09 -0.19 24.95
CA GLN A 206 6.75 -0.03 26.24
C GLN A 206 6.18 1.15 27.03
N GLY A 207 6.03 2.32 26.41
CA GLY A 207 5.49 3.51 27.07
C GLY A 207 4.06 3.31 27.60
N ILE A 208 3.21 2.61 26.84
CA ILE A 208 1.85 2.24 27.27
C ILE A 208 1.90 1.28 28.45
N ARG A 209 2.75 0.26 28.40
CA ARG A 209 2.90 -0.70 29.49
C ARG A 209 3.33 -0.03 30.80
N GLU A 210 4.33 0.84 30.75
CA GLU A 210 4.77 1.59 31.94
C GLU A 210 3.66 2.51 32.47
N LEU A 211 2.89 3.14 31.59
CA LEU A 211 1.73 3.93 31.99
C LEU A 211 0.66 3.08 32.69
N LEU A 212 0.36 1.89 32.17
CA LEU A 212 -0.64 1.00 32.77
C LEU A 212 -0.17 0.47 34.14
N LYS A 213 1.13 0.21 34.31
CA LYS A 213 1.74 -0.11 35.62
C LYS A 213 1.61 1.05 36.59
N ALA A 214 1.96 2.27 36.16
CA ALA A 214 1.84 3.47 36.99
C ALA A 214 0.40 3.78 37.40
N LYS A 215 -0.58 3.44 36.55
CA LYS A 215 -2.02 3.56 36.85
C LYS A 215 -2.57 2.40 37.70
N GLY A 216 -1.76 1.39 38.04
CA GLY A 216 -2.21 0.20 38.77
C GLY A 216 -3.16 -0.71 37.98
N LEU A 217 -3.20 -0.58 36.64
CA LEU A 217 -4.01 -1.42 35.75
C LEU A 217 -3.29 -2.71 35.36
N LEU A 218 -1.96 -2.72 35.44
CA LEU A 218 -1.13 -3.92 35.36
C LEU A 218 -0.47 -4.14 36.71
N THR A 219 -0.82 -5.24 37.35
CA THR A 219 -0.35 -5.60 38.70
C THR A 219 0.01 -7.08 38.74
N GLY A 220 0.94 -7.44 39.62
CA GLY A 220 1.31 -8.84 39.87
C GLY A 220 2.71 -9.18 39.36
N LYS A 221 2.92 -10.47 39.10
CA LYS A 221 4.23 -11.02 38.74
C LYS A 221 4.58 -10.71 37.27
N GLU A 222 5.80 -10.25 37.03
CA GLU A 222 6.37 -10.14 35.68
C GLU A 222 6.99 -11.47 35.26
N TYR A 223 6.67 -11.89 34.04
CA TYR A 223 7.38 -12.95 33.35
C TYR A 223 8.35 -12.36 32.34
N ARG A 224 9.64 -12.62 32.57
CA ARG A 224 10.70 -12.21 31.66
C ARG A 224 10.92 -13.26 30.58
N ARG A 225 10.75 -12.85 29.33
CA ARG A 225 11.05 -13.66 28.16
C ARG A 225 12.33 -13.16 27.50
N TYR A 226 13.28 -14.07 27.28
CA TYR A 226 14.50 -13.79 26.53
C TYR A 226 14.30 -14.06 25.03
N LEU A 227 14.67 -13.09 24.20
CA LEU A 227 14.65 -13.18 22.75
C LEU A 227 16.01 -13.66 22.23
N PRO A 228 16.07 -14.27 21.02
CA PRO A 228 17.33 -14.72 20.40
C PRO A 228 18.38 -13.61 20.24
N SER A 229 17.96 -12.34 20.20
CA SER A 229 18.82 -11.16 20.09
C SER A 229 19.49 -10.73 21.41
N GLN A 230 19.45 -11.55 22.47
CA GLN A 230 19.85 -11.20 23.84
C GLN A 230 19.07 -10.02 24.46
N GLN A 231 17.98 -9.61 23.81
CA GLN A 231 17.00 -8.70 24.38
C GLN A 231 16.00 -9.47 25.24
N TYR A 232 15.28 -8.76 26.09
CA TYR A 232 14.19 -9.34 26.88
C TYR A 232 12.94 -8.49 26.76
N GLU A 233 11.80 -9.15 26.95
CA GLU A 233 10.48 -8.53 27.05
C GLU A 233 9.79 -9.06 28.31
N ASP A 234 9.18 -8.17 29.07
CA ASP A 234 8.50 -8.51 30.31
C ASP A 234 6.97 -8.50 30.11
N TYR A 235 6.29 -9.55 30.55
CA TYR A 235 4.85 -9.75 30.37
C TYR A 235 4.14 -9.92 31.71
N MET A 236 2.91 -9.39 31.81
CA MET A 236 2.04 -9.48 32.98
C MET A 236 0.63 -9.93 32.60
N ALA A 237 -0.12 -10.44 33.58
CA ALA A 237 -1.57 -10.60 33.40
C ALA A 237 -2.19 -9.22 33.14
N GLY A 238 -3.09 -9.15 32.15
CA GLY A 238 -3.64 -7.92 31.60
C GLY A 238 -2.92 -7.39 30.36
N ASP A 239 -1.70 -7.88 30.06
CA ASP A 239 -0.96 -7.38 28.89
C ASP A 239 -1.66 -7.74 27.57
N ARG A 240 -1.75 -6.75 26.68
CA ARG A 240 -2.22 -6.98 25.31
C ARG A 240 -1.05 -7.44 24.43
N ILE A 241 -1.26 -8.52 23.68
CA ILE A 241 -0.28 -9.14 22.79
C ILE A 241 -0.80 -9.32 21.37
N LEU A 242 0.14 -9.49 20.44
CA LEU A 242 -0.06 -9.78 19.03
C LEU A 242 0.77 -11.01 18.65
N PHE A 243 0.11 -12.06 18.15
CA PHE A 243 0.81 -13.23 17.63
C PHE A 243 1.49 -12.94 16.29
N LYS A 244 2.75 -13.35 16.15
CA LYS A 244 3.61 -13.08 14.98
C LYS A 244 3.72 -14.27 14.02
N SER A 245 3.37 -15.46 14.47
CA SER A 245 3.36 -16.69 13.66
C SER A 245 2.05 -17.45 13.84
N THR A 246 1.72 -18.26 12.84
CA THR A 246 0.58 -19.18 12.92
C THR A 246 1.05 -20.49 13.54
N ASN A 247 0.32 -21.01 14.54
CA ASN A 247 0.50 -22.34 15.08
C ASN A 247 -0.83 -23.09 14.94
N LYS A 248 -0.85 -24.17 14.16
CA LYS A 248 -2.11 -24.88 13.83
C LYS A 248 -2.64 -25.69 15.00
N ASP A 249 -1.76 -26.27 15.81
CA ASP A 249 -2.13 -27.17 16.90
C ASP A 249 -2.78 -26.38 18.03
N LEU A 250 -2.20 -25.21 18.35
CA LEU A 250 -2.77 -24.25 19.30
C LEU A 250 -3.87 -23.38 18.67
N GLN A 251 -4.13 -23.56 17.36
CA GLN A 251 -5.07 -22.76 16.58
C GLN A 251 -4.82 -21.23 16.74
N ILE A 252 -3.55 -20.83 16.74
CA ILE A 252 -3.11 -19.43 16.79
C ILE A 252 -2.90 -18.92 15.37
N GLU A 253 -3.37 -17.71 15.07
CA GLU A 253 -3.18 -17.08 13.77
C GLU A 253 -2.23 -15.89 13.81
N ASN A 254 -1.36 -15.77 12.80
CA ASN A 254 -0.50 -14.61 12.65
C ASN A 254 -1.32 -13.31 12.48
N GLY A 255 -1.07 -12.34 13.35
CA GLY A 255 -1.76 -11.05 13.38
C GLY A 255 -3.03 -11.04 14.23
N GLU A 256 -3.29 -12.11 14.98
CA GLU A 256 -4.36 -12.18 15.98
C GLU A 256 -3.92 -11.48 17.27
N PHE A 257 -4.82 -10.66 17.83
CA PHE A 257 -4.64 -9.97 19.10
C PHE A 257 -5.26 -10.78 20.23
N ALA A 258 -4.60 -10.74 21.39
CA ALA A 258 -5.08 -11.38 22.61
C ALA A 258 -4.68 -10.56 23.85
N THR A 259 -5.31 -10.85 24.97
CA THR A 259 -4.95 -10.32 26.28
C THR A 259 -4.52 -11.47 27.19
N ILE A 260 -3.34 -11.37 27.78
CA ILE A 260 -2.84 -12.35 28.74
C ILE A 260 -3.74 -12.31 29.98
N THR A 261 -4.30 -13.44 30.36
CA THR A 261 -5.15 -13.58 31.56
C THR A 261 -4.36 -14.15 32.73
N LEU A 262 -3.35 -15.00 32.45
CA LEU A 262 -2.53 -15.63 33.47
C LEU A 262 -1.08 -15.75 33.01
N VAL A 263 -0.17 -15.52 33.96
CA VAL A 263 1.29 -15.60 33.76
C VAL A 263 1.89 -16.60 34.75
N SER A 264 2.55 -17.63 34.23
CA SER A 264 3.34 -18.63 34.97
C SER A 264 4.77 -18.68 34.44
N ASN A 265 5.66 -19.41 35.13
CA ASN A 265 7.08 -19.50 34.73
C ASN A 265 7.29 -20.25 33.40
N ASP A 266 6.41 -21.19 33.07
CA ASP A 266 6.51 -22.09 31.91
C ASP A 266 5.36 -21.91 30.92
N ARG A 267 4.31 -21.16 31.29
CA ARG A 267 3.07 -21.05 30.51
C ARG A 267 2.43 -19.69 30.64
N LEU A 268 1.79 -19.27 29.56
CA LEU A 268 0.89 -18.12 29.51
C LEU A 268 -0.49 -18.59 29.08
N ILE A 269 -1.53 -18.00 29.65
CA ILE A 269 -2.90 -18.12 29.15
C ILE A 269 -3.30 -16.76 28.59
N ALA A 270 -3.76 -16.73 27.35
CA ALA A 270 -4.26 -15.51 26.70
C ALA A 270 -5.63 -15.74 26.11
N LYS A 271 -6.49 -14.72 26.20
CA LYS A 271 -7.81 -14.69 25.59
C LYS A 271 -7.77 -13.83 24.34
N THR A 272 -8.08 -14.40 23.18
CA THR A 272 -8.16 -13.67 21.91
C THR A 272 -9.35 -12.72 21.89
N ASP A 273 -9.33 -11.74 21.00
CA ASP A 273 -10.48 -10.84 20.79
C ASP A 273 -11.74 -11.57 20.30
N SER A 274 -11.59 -12.77 19.72
CA SER A 274 -12.69 -13.67 19.35
C SER A 274 -13.27 -14.44 20.54
N GLY A 275 -12.69 -14.30 21.74
CA GLY A 275 -13.14 -14.92 22.98
C GLY A 275 -12.52 -16.29 23.26
N LYS A 276 -11.63 -16.78 22.40
CA LYS A 276 -10.96 -18.07 22.57
C LYS A 276 -9.83 -17.96 23.59
N GLU A 277 -9.75 -18.90 24.51
CA GLU A 277 -8.60 -19.02 25.42
C GLU A 277 -7.53 -19.94 24.81
N ILE A 278 -6.28 -19.52 24.95
CA ILE A 278 -5.11 -20.19 24.39
C ILE A 278 -4.06 -20.28 25.50
N GLU A 279 -3.74 -21.50 25.88
CA GLU A 279 -2.60 -21.81 26.73
C GLU A 279 -1.39 -22.14 25.84
N PHE A 280 -0.25 -21.52 26.12
CA PHE A 280 0.96 -21.76 25.35
C PHE A 280 2.23 -21.55 26.17
N ASN A 281 3.29 -22.26 25.77
CA ASN A 281 4.64 -21.98 26.25
C ASN A 281 5.18 -20.75 25.51
N PRO A 282 5.59 -19.69 26.23
CA PRO A 282 6.11 -18.46 25.62
C PRO A 282 7.40 -18.66 24.79
N GLN A 283 8.12 -19.77 24.96
CA GLN A 283 9.29 -20.10 24.16
C GLN A 283 8.93 -20.66 22.78
N ASP A 284 7.81 -21.39 22.67
CA ASP A 284 7.41 -22.09 21.44
C ASP A 284 6.55 -21.21 20.51
N VAL A 285 6.04 -20.09 21.02
CA VAL A 285 5.13 -19.19 20.29
C VAL A 285 5.78 -17.83 20.08
N SER A 286 5.74 -17.33 18.84
CA SER A 286 6.20 -15.97 18.54
C SER A 286 5.07 -14.96 18.73
N PHE A 287 5.23 -14.06 19.68
CA PHE A 287 4.32 -12.95 19.98
C PHE A 287 5.12 -11.72 20.44
N LYS A 288 4.46 -10.56 20.48
CA LYS A 288 4.96 -9.30 21.05
C LYS A 288 3.82 -8.50 21.67
N HIS A 289 4.09 -7.38 22.34
CA HIS A 289 3.04 -6.46 22.79
C HIS A 289 2.17 -5.93 21.64
N GLY A 290 0.88 -5.72 21.94
CA GLY A 290 -0.18 -5.46 20.97
C GLY A 290 -1.00 -4.18 21.22
N TYR A 291 -0.51 -3.22 22.00
CA TYR A 291 -1.15 -1.91 22.15
C TYR A 291 -0.99 -1.04 20.89
N ALA A 292 0.17 -1.17 20.26
CA ALA A 292 0.53 -0.57 18.98
C ALA A 292 0.87 -1.65 17.95
N SER A 293 0.65 -1.35 16.68
CA SER A 293 1.01 -2.22 15.57
C SER A 293 1.34 -1.45 14.29
N THR A 294 1.98 -2.11 13.34
CA THR A 294 2.18 -1.54 12.00
C THR A 294 0.90 -1.63 11.17
N VAL A 295 0.74 -0.71 10.22
CA VAL A 295 -0.46 -0.63 9.36
C VAL A 295 -0.82 -1.95 8.66
N TYR A 296 0.17 -2.77 8.27
CA TYR A 296 -0.05 -4.04 7.59
C TYR A 296 -0.77 -5.07 8.48
N LYS A 297 -0.45 -5.09 9.78
CA LYS A 297 -1.06 -6.02 10.75
C LYS A 297 -2.46 -5.57 11.19
N ALA A 298 -2.77 -4.29 11.03
CA ALA A 298 -4.09 -3.72 11.27
C ALA A 298 -5.05 -3.86 10.07
N GLN A 299 -4.60 -4.38 8.92
CA GLN A 299 -5.46 -4.58 7.75
C GLN A 299 -6.62 -5.53 8.07
N GLY A 300 -7.79 -5.26 7.50
CA GLY A 300 -9.05 -5.96 7.79
C GLY A 300 -9.70 -5.61 9.14
N ALA A 301 -8.94 -5.14 10.13
CA ALA A 301 -9.48 -4.85 11.47
C ALA A 301 -10.48 -3.68 11.46
N SER A 302 -11.52 -3.80 12.28
CA SER A 302 -12.46 -2.72 12.60
C SER A 302 -12.38 -2.45 14.10
N ILE A 303 -11.94 -1.25 14.46
CA ILE A 303 -11.52 -0.90 15.84
C ILE A 303 -12.28 0.34 16.25
N LYS A 304 -12.79 0.43 17.49
CA LYS A 304 -13.61 1.58 17.88
C LYS A 304 -12.80 2.88 17.94
N ASP A 305 -11.59 2.83 18.48
CA ASP A 305 -10.75 4.00 18.70
C ASP A 305 -9.33 3.80 18.16
N VAL A 306 -8.94 4.60 17.17
CA VAL A 306 -7.66 4.45 16.45
C VAL A 306 -6.80 5.70 16.57
N TYR A 307 -5.53 5.50 16.92
CA TYR A 307 -4.53 6.55 17.05
C TYR A 307 -3.44 6.31 16.01
N VAL A 308 -3.27 7.21 15.05
CA VAL A 308 -2.26 7.05 14.00
C VAL A 308 -1.11 7.99 14.25
N LEU A 309 0.10 7.45 14.41
CA LEU A 309 1.33 8.23 14.44
C LEU A 309 1.97 8.24 13.06
N HIS A 310 2.14 9.43 12.49
CA HIS A 310 2.84 9.64 11.23
C HIS A 310 4.22 10.25 11.47
N ASN A 311 5.26 9.60 10.94
CA ASN A 311 6.64 10.04 11.08
C ASN A 311 7.52 9.58 9.91
N LEU A 312 7.95 10.52 9.05
CA LEU A 312 8.85 10.37 7.88
C LEU A 312 8.38 9.42 6.75
N ALA A 313 7.91 8.23 7.10
CA ALA A 313 7.49 7.17 6.20
C ALA A 313 5.96 7.18 6.08
N GLY A 314 5.46 7.31 4.85
CA GLY A 314 4.05 7.28 4.53
C GLY A 314 3.85 7.17 3.03
N ASN A 315 2.77 6.52 2.63
CA ASN A 315 2.29 6.47 1.26
C ASN A 315 0.76 6.47 1.28
N SER A 316 0.14 6.66 0.11
CA SER A 316 -1.33 6.76 -0.02
C SER A 316 -2.06 5.51 0.44
N ARG A 317 -1.47 4.32 0.28
CA ARG A 317 -2.08 3.06 0.72
C ARG A 317 -2.00 2.91 2.24
N ASN A 318 -0.86 3.22 2.85
CA ASN A 318 -0.64 3.20 4.29
C ASN A 318 -1.58 4.20 4.98
N SER A 319 -1.65 5.43 4.47
CA SER A 319 -2.51 6.48 5.01
C SER A 319 -3.98 6.09 4.89
N TYR A 320 -4.39 5.58 3.73
CA TYR A 320 -5.75 5.07 3.53
C TYR A 320 -6.10 3.92 4.48
N VAL A 321 -5.25 2.90 4.61
CA VAL A 321 -5.53 1.78 5.51
C VAL A 321 -5.61 2.26 6.95
N ALA A 322 -4.61 3.00 7.44
CA ALA A 322 -4.57 3.49 8.82
C ALA A 322 -5.79 4.37 9.16
N MET A 323 -6.14 5.33 8.30
CA MET A 323 -7.25 6.25 8.55
C MET A 323 -8.63 5.61 8.46
N THR A 324 -8.75 4.41 7.87
CA THR A 324 -10.04 3.75 7.66
C THR A 324 -10.32 2.58 8.57
N ARG A 325 -9.44 2.24 9.52
CA ARG A 325 -9.67 1.13 10.46
C ARG A 325 -10.70 1.44 11.56
N HIS A 326 -10.94 2.71 11.85
CA HIS A 326 -11.80 3.14 12.96
C HIS A 326 -13.31 2.94 12.68
N ILE A 327 -14.08 2.73 13.74
CA ILE A 327 -15.55 2.71 13.76
C ILE A 327 -16.09 4.02 14.36
N GLU A 328 -15.54 4.47 15.48
CA GLU A 328 -16.04 5.65 16.22
C GLU A 328 -15.09 6.83 16.21
N GLU A 329 -13.85 6.62 16.66
CA GLU A 329 -12.87 7.69 16.87
C GLU A 329 -11.56 7.43 16.12
N VAL A 330 -11.01 8.50 15.54
CA VAL A 330 -9.70 8.49 14.90
C VAL A 330 -8.97 9.79 15.19
N LYS A 331 -7.67 9.67 15.47
CA LYS A 331 -6.76 10.81 15.67
C LYS A 331 -5.46 10.58 14.90
N LEU A 332 -4.95 11.62 14.25
CA LEU A 332 -3.68 11.61 13.52
C LEU A 332 -2.69 12.54 14.23
N TYR A 333 -1.54 11.99 14.60
CA TYR A 333 -0.44 12.69 15.26
C TYR A 333 0.73 12.80 14.32
N TYR A 334 1.33 13.98 14.24
CA TYR A 334 2.59 14.19 13.53
C TYR A 334 3.41 15.31 14.20
N ASN A 335 4.72 15.29 13.94
CA ASN A 335 5.66 16.27 14.47
C ASN A 335 6.23 17.18 13.37
N ARG A 336 6.56 18.43 13.74
CA ARG A 336 7.11 19.44 12.82
C ARG A 336 8.55 19.14 12.39
N GLU A 337 9.31 18.43 13.21
CA GLU A 337 10.68 18.03 12.90
C GLU A 337 10.75 17.15 11.64
N ALA A 338 9.95 16.08 11.60
CA ALA A 338 9.83 15.20 10.44
C ALA A 338 8.88 15.74 9.36
N THR A 339 7.90 16.56 9.75
CA THR A 339 6.84 17.04 8.87
C THR A 339 6.59 18.53 9.09
N ARG A 340 7.44 19.36 8.48
CA ARG A 340 7.52 20.82 8.67
C ARG A 340 6.17 21.54 8.67
N ASN A 341 5.26 21.15 7.79
CA ASN A 341 3.95 21.80 7.61
C ASN A 341 2.93 20.85 6.98
N ILE A 342 1.68 21.32 6.89
CA ILE A 342 0.57 20.54 6.32
C ILE A 342 0.82 20.14 4.85
N ALA A 343 1.48 20.98 4.07
CA ALA A 343 1.84 20.66 2.68
C ALA A 343 2.83 19.48 2.61
N SER A 344 3.78 19.43 3.54
CA SER A 344 4.72 18.31 3.67
C SER A 344 3.97 17.04 4.08
N LEU A 345 3.00 17.13 5.00
CA LEU A 345 2.16 16.00 5.41
C LEU A 345 1.35 15.46 4.24
N ILE A 346 0.66 16.34 3.49
CA ILE A 346 -0.06 15.97 2.27
C ILE A 346 0.87 15.27 1.30
N SER A 347 2.03 15.86 1.02
CA SER A 347 2.99 15.27 0.09
C SER A 347 3.49 13.90 0.55
N GLN A 348 3.69 13.67 1.85
CA GLN A 348 4.14 12.40 2.39
C GLN A 348 3.02 11.35 2.35
N LEU A 349 1.80 11.70 2.77
CA LEU A 349 0.65 10.80 2.78
C LEU A 349 0.09 10.51 1.37
N SER A 350 0.38 11.35 0.38
CA SER A 350 -0.04 11.14 -1.02
C SER A 350 0.96 10.34 -1.88
N LYS A 351 2.16 10.02 -1.37
CA LYS A 351 3.16 9.27 -2.17
C LYS A 351 2.56 7.96 -2.68
N ILE A 352 2.67 7.69 -3.98
CA ILE A 352 2.21 6.44 -4.59
C ILE A 352 3.32 5.40 -4.46
N ASP A 353 2.98 4.20 -3.98
CA ASP A 353 3.91 3.07 -3.94
C ASP A 353 3.91 2.35 -5.32
N ASN A 354 5.07 2.27 -5.96
CA ASN A 354 5.27 1.82 -7.35
C ASN A 354 5.13 0.29 -7.56
N ARG A 355 4.57 -0.45 -6.59
CA ARG A 355 4.21 -1.88 -6.73
C ARG A 355 2.95 -2.08 -7.60
N LEU A 356 2.91 -1.49 -8.78
CA LEU A 356 1.87 -1.74 -9.79
C LEU A 356 2.14 -3.08 -10.50
N SER A 357 1.09 -3.67 -11.06
CA SER A 357 1.24 -4.83 -11.95
C SER A 357 2.06 -4.46 -13.18
N SER A 358 2.97 -5.33 -13.62
CA SER A 358 3.78 -5.13 -14.83
C SER A 358 2.94 -4.92 -16.09
N ILE A 359 1.70 -5.40 -16.09
CA ILE A 359 0.77 -5.30 -17.24
C ILE A 359 0.07 -3.93 -17.34
N ASN A 360 0.16 -3.09 -16.30
CA ASN A 360 -0.24 -1.69 -16.38
C ASN A 360 0.82 -0.84 -17.11
N PHE A 361 1.99 -1.42 -17.37
CA PHE A 361 2.92 -0.89 -18.36
C PHE A 361 2.46 -1.45 -19.71
N LYS A 362 2.02 -0.55 -20.60
CA LYS A 362 1.58 -0.92 -21.96
C LYS A 362 2.67 -1.74 -22.65
N THR A 363 2.29 -2.81 -23.33
CA THR A 363 3.26 -3.60 -24.11
C THR A 363 3.76 -2.78 -25.30
N LEU A 364 4.93 -3.17 -25.80
CA LEU A 364 5.51 -2.67 -27.06
C LEU A 364 4.48 -2.64 -28.19
N GLU A 365 3.72 -3.72 -28.35
CA GLU A 365 2.69 -3.86 -29.39
C GLU A 365 1.47 -2.96 -29.15
N GLU A 366 1.02 -2.79 -27.90
CA GLU A 366 -0.08 -1.89 -27.55
C GLU A 366 0.31 -0.41 -27.71
N LEU A 367 1.58 -0.07 -27.48
CA LEU A 367 2.12 1.27 -27.74
C LEU A 367 2.25 1.55 -29.24
N VAL A 368 2.72 0.57 -30.02
CA VAL A 368 2.81 0.66 -31.48
C VAL A 368 1.42 0.76 -32.13
N ALA A 369 0.41 0.03 -31.63
CA ALA A 369 -0.96 0.13 -32.15
C ALA A 369 -1.61 1.50 -31.87
N ILE A 370 -1.25 2.15 -30.75
CA ILE A 370 -1.64 3.54 -30.46
C ILE A 370 -0.86 4.51 -31.36
N GLN A 371 0.40 4.20 -31.64
CA GLN A 371 1.28 4.97 -32.53
C GLN A 371 0.81 4.92 -33.99
N ASP A 372 0.24 3.80 -34.44
CA ASP A 372 -0.38 3.68 -35.76
C ASP A 372 -1.67 4.50 -35.89
N GLN A 373 -2.40 4.74 -34.79
CA GLN A 373 -3.51 5.70 -34.77
C GLN A 373 -3.04 7.17 -34.69
N GLU A 374 -1.87 7.42 -34.12
CA GLU A 374 -1.26 8.76 -33.97
C GLU A 374 -0.32 9.14 -35.13
N ASN A 375 -0.08 8.25 -36.09
CA ASN A 375 0.78 8.41 -37.28
C ASN A 375 0.21 9.43 -38.31
N LYS A 376 0.10 10.69 -37.90
CA LYS A 376 -0.04 11.86 -38.77
C LYS A 376 1.04 12.93 -38.55
N ASN A 377 2.11 12.68 -37.78
CA ASN A 377 3.21 13.64 -37.63
C ASN A 377 4.60 12.97 -37.53
N PRO A 378 5.61 13.36 -38.34
CA PRO A 378 6.80 12.54 -38.57
C PRO A 378 7.98 12.80 -37.62
N ASN A 379 7.89 13.78 -36.71
CA ASN A 379 9.06 14.26 -35.94
C ASN A 379 9.38 13.46 -34.65
N ILE A 380 8.80 12.27 -34.47
CA ILE A 380 8.90 11.48 -33.22
C ILE A 380 9.77 10.21 -33.40
N ILE A 381 10.14 9.86 -34.64
CA ILE A 381 10.64 8.52 -34.99
C ILE A 381 12.03 8.22 -34.39
N ASP A 382 12.94 9.19 -34.28
CA ASP A 382 14.32 8.89 -33.82
C ASP A 382 14.45 8.77 -32.29
N LYS A 383 13.51 9.32 -31.51
CA LYS A 383 13.58 9.31 -30.04
C LYS A 383 13.02 8.04 -29.38
N VAL A 384 12.25 7.27 -30.12
CA VAL A 384 11.53 6.09 -29.60
C VAL A 384 12.33 4.80 -29.80
N GLY A 385 13.15 4.73 -30.87
CA GLY A 385 14.00 3.57 -31.16
C GLY A 385 15.07 3.29 -30.10
N ASP A 386 15.67 4.35 -29.54
CA ASP A 386 16.72 4.21 -28.52
C ASP A 386 16.17 3.88 -27.13
N TRP A 387 14.97 4.37 -26.81
CA TRP A 387 14.26 3.99 -25.60
C TRP A 387 13.87 2.50 -25.62
N PHE A 388 13.46 1.97 -26.78
CA PHE A 388 13.08 0.56 -26.91
C PHE A 388 14.26 -0.40 -26.71
N LYS A 389 15.47 -0.08 -27.17
CA LYS A 389 16.65 -0.93 -26.95
C LYS A 389 17.02 -1.05 -25.47
N GLY A 390 16.97 0.06 -24.72
CA GLY A 390 17.25 0.05 -23.28
C GLY A 390 16.21 -0.69 -22.45
N VAL A 391 14.94 -0.68 -22.86
CA VAL A 391 13.86 -1.43 -22.19
C VAL A 391 13.96 -2.94 -22.48
N VAL A 392 14.36 -3.33 -23.69
CA VAL A 392 14.56 -4.75 -24.05
C VAL A 392 15.75 -5.36 -23.28
N GLU A 393 16.82 -4.59 -23.03
CA GLU A 393 17.96 -5.04 -22.23
C GLU A 393 17.62 -5.14 -20.73
N ASP A 394 16.88 -4.19 -20.15
CA ASP A 394 16.47 -4.19 -18.73
C ASP A 394 15.38 -5.26 -18.42
N ILE A 395 14.63 -5.71 -19.44
CA ILE A 395 13.69 -6.85 -19.33
C ILE A 395 14.44 -8.19 -19.39
N LYS A 396 15.50 -8.31 -20.19
CA LYS A 396 16.33 -9.52 -20.25
C LYS A 396 17.07 -9.78 -18.93
N ASP A 397 17.53 -8.73 -18.25
CA ASP A 397 18.25 -8.85 -16.97
C ASP A 397 17.35 -9.09 -15.74
N ARG A 398 16.02 -8.91 -15.87
CA ARG A 398 15.06 -9.12 -14.76
C ARG A 398 14.35 -10.48 -14.79
N LEU A 399 14.68 -11.34 -15.75
CA LEU A 399 14.24 -12.73 -15.80
C LEU A 399 15.23 -13.61 -15.02
N HIS A 400 15.26 -13.46 -13.70
CA HIS A 400 15.60 -14.60 -12.85
C HIS A 400 14.32 -15.40 -12.61
N SER A 401 14.24 -16.58 -13.23
CA SER A 401 13.31 -17.60 -12.81
C SER A 401 13.72 -18.08 -11.43
N ASN A 402 12.92 -17.75 -10.42
CA ASN A 402 12.82 -18.62 -9.25
C ASN A 402 11.75 -19.66 -9.60
N ASP A 403 12.14 -20.61 -10.44
CA ASP A 403 11.40 -21.84 -10.62
C ASP A 403 11.65 -22.70 -9.38
N ASN A 404 10.58 -22.93 -8.62
CA ASN A 404 10.25 -24.19 -7.94
C ASN A 404 9.31 -23.91 -6.77
N TYR A 405 8.01 -24.12 -6.98
CA TYR A 405 7.18 -24.67 -5.90
C TYR A 405 5.87 -25.32 -6.37
N TYR A 406 5.29 -24.95 -7.53
CA TYR A 406 4.12 -25.64 -8.09
C TYR A 406 4.15 -25.65 -9.62
N HIS A 407 4.31 -26.83 -10.22
CA HIS A 407 3.96 -27.06 -11.63
C HIS A 407 2.98 -28.22 -11.69
N LEU A 408 1.68 -27.94 -11.52
CA LEU A 408 0.65 -28.92 -11.84
C LEU A 408 0.72 -29.21 -13.34
N ARG A 409 1.13 -30.44 -13.70
CA ARG A 409 1.05 -30.93 -15.08
C ARG A 409 -0.42 -31.17 -15.41
N ILE A 410 -1.04 -30.22 -16.10
CA ILE A 410 -2.41 -30.35 -16.61
C ILE A 410 -2.34 -31.10 -17.95
N SER A 411 -3.21 -32.10 -18.16
CA SER A 411 -3.40 -32.72 -19.47
C SER A 411 -3.92 -31.67 -20.45
N SER A 412 -3.14 -31.33 -21.47
CA SER A 412 -3.50 -30.34 -22.49
C SER A 412 -4.69 -30.85 -23.33
N ARG A 413 -5.86 -30.24 -23.17
CA ARG A 413 -6.86 -30.19 -24.25
C ARG A 413 -6.83 -28.79 -24.87
N PRO A 414 -6.90 -28.68 -26.20
CA PRO A 414 -6.84 -27.40 -26.88
C PRO A 414 -7.99 -26.48 -26.44
N PRO A 415 -7.78 -25.16 -26.34
CA PRO A 415 -8.82 -24.22 -25.96
C PRO A 415 -9.96 -24.23 -26.99
N ALA A 416 -11.21 -24.34 -26.52
CA ALA A 416 -12.37 -23.97 -27.33
C ALA A 416 -12.29 -22.48 -27.68
N LYS A 417 -12.63 -22.13 -28.92
CA LYS A 417 -12.59 -20.75 -29.43
C LYS A 417 -13.59 -19.90 -28.67
N VAL A 418 -13.09 -18.81 -28.06
CA VAL A 418 -13.85 -17.83 -27.26
C VAL A 418 -15.02 -17.18 -28.03
N ALA A 419 -14.99 -17.22 -29.36
CA ALA A 419 -16.05 -16.72 -30.23
C ALA A 419 -17.36 -17.52 -30.16
N ASP A 420 -17.31 -18.81 -29.82
CA ASP A 420 -18.49 -19.68 -29.88
C ASP A 420 -19.33 -19.63 -28.59
N ILE A 421 -18.71 -19.25 -27.45
CA ILE A 421 -19.40 -19.13 -26.15
C ILE A 421 -20.20 -17.82 -26.07
N LEU A 422 -19.65 -16.71 -26.59
CA LEU A 422 -20.28 -15.39 -26.52
C LEU A 422 -21.57 -15.27 -27.37
N ARG A 423 -21.75 -16.10 -28.40
CA ARG A 423 -22.99 -16.12 -29.19
C ARG A 423 -24.17 -16.76 -28.45
N SER A 424 -23.92 -17.68 -27.53
CA SER A 424 -24.98 -18.41 -26.81
C SER A 424 -25.59 -17.64 -25.63
N THR A 425 -24.88 -16.68 -25.06
CA THR A 425 -25.34 -15.85 -23.92
C THR A 425 -26.02 -14.54 -24.33
N SER A 426 -25.93 -14.16 -25.61
CA SER A 426 -26.42 -12.87 -26.12
C SER A 426 -27.90 -12.88 -26.51
N THR A 427 -28.53 -14.06 -26.62
CA THR A 427 -29.91 -14.22 -27.12
C THR A 427 -30.99 -14.20 -26.04
N ASN A 428 -30.64 -14.20 -24.74
CA ASN A 428 -31.63 -14.31 -23.65
C ASN A 428 -31.75 -13.07 -22.73
N PHE A 429 -31.19 -11.90 -23.09
CA PHE A 429 -31.25 -10.71 -22.22
C PHE A 429 -31.60 -9.39 -22.94
N VAL A 430 -32.32 -9.47 -24.06
CA VAL A 430 -32.90 -8.29 -24.73
C VAL A 430 -34.42 -8.46 -24.81
N THR A 431 -35.11 -8.19 -23.70
CA THR A 431 -36.53 -7.79 -23.69
C THR A 431 -36.92 -7.29 -22.29
N SER A 432 -36.53 -6.05 -21.98
CA SER A 432 -37.37 -5.08 -21.24
C SER A 432 -36.60 -3.76 -21.11
N HIS A 433 -36.71 -2.94 -22.16
CA HIS A 433 -36.26 -1.55 -22.15
C HIS A 433 -37.32 -0.65 -21.48
N LYS A 434 -36.81 0.37 -20.75
CA LYS A 434 -37.25 1.79 -20.73
C LYS A 434 -38.61 2.18 -20.12
N ALA A 435 -38.52 2.94 -19.04
CA ALA A 435 -39.23 4.20 -18.71
C ALA A 435 -38.69 4.66 -17.34
N GLN A 436 -38.43 5.92 -16.96
CA GLN A 436 -38.68 7.27 -17.49
C GLN A 436 -37.74 8.24 -16.73
N GLU A 437 -37.53 9.43 -17.30
CA GLU A 437 -36.66 10.52 -16.84
C GLU A 437 -37.21 11.39 -15.67
N GLU A 438 -36.28 12.16 -15.08
CA GLU A 438 -36.40 13.54 -14.57
C GLU A 438 -37.09 13.87 -13.22
N GLN A 439 -36.34 14.41 -12.23
CA GLN A 439 -36.20 15.86 -11.92
C GLN A 439 -35.65 16.20 -10.51
N LYS A 440 -34.86 17.30 -10.48
CA LYS A 440 -34.62 18.33 -9.44
C LYS A 440 -33.67 18.10 -8.25
N SER A 441 -32.55 18.83 -8.32
CA SER A 441 -31.66 19.25 -7.24
C SER A 441 -32.27 20.38 -6.39
N PRO A 442 -32.07 20.42 -5.06
CA PRO A 442 -32.16 21.66 -4.29
C PRO A 442 -30.76 22.18 -3.90
N SER A 443 -30.52 23.43 -4.27
CA SER A 443 -29.46 24.28 -3.75
C SER A 443 -29.76 24.66 -2.29
N TYR A 444 -28.75 24.60 -1.41
CA TYR A 444 -28.84 25.15 -0.06
C TYR A 444 -27.85 26.32 0.08
N ASN A 445 -28.42 27.51 0.27
CA ASN A 445 -27.73 28.71 0.71
C ASN A 445 -27.32 28.57 2.18
N LEU A 446 -26.06 28.89 2.49
CA LEU A 446 -25.57 29.09 3.85
C LEU A 446 -25.19 30.56 4.00
N THR A 447 -25.87 31.29 4.88
CA THR A 447 -25.44 32.60 5.35
C THR A 447 -25.65 32.69 6.86
N ASN A 448 -24.66 33.30 7.51
CA ASN A 448 -24.60 33.77 8.90
C ASN A 448 -24.15 32.78 10.00
N CYS A 449 -22.85 32.85 10.34
CA CYS A 449 -22.35 32.72 11.70
C CYS A 449 -21.21 33.72 11.94
N ASN A 450 -21.08 34.15 13.20
CA ASN A 450 -20.53 35.43 13.64
C ASN A 450 -19.00 35.57 13.56
N LYS A 451 -18.60 36.83 13.41
CA LYS A 451 -17.23 37.35 13.26
C LYS A 451 -16.46 37.26 14.59
N GLN A 452 -15.63 36.23 14.75
CA GLN A 452 -14.37 36.26 15.54
C GLN A 452 -13.53 34.98 15.36
N ASP A 453 -14.10 33.91 14.81
CA ASP A 453 -13.41 32.63 14.48
C ASP A 453 -12.83 32.54 13.04
N THR A 454 -12.78 33.67 12.33
CA THR A 454 -12.46 33.74 10.90
C THR A 454 -10.96 33.73 10.59
N THR A 455 -10.05 34.09 11.51
CA THR A 455 -8.66 34.36 11.10
C THR A 455 -7.81 33.12 10.81
N ILE A 456 -8.14 31.95 11.38
CA ILE A 456 -7.40 30.69 11.13
C ILE A 456 -8.05 29.89 9.98
N SER A 457 -9.38 29.94 9.87
CA SER A 457 -10.16 29.30 8.81
C SER A 457 -10.03 30.02 7.47
N VAL A 458 -10.01 31.36 7.47
CA VAL A 458 -9.85 32.19 6.27
C VAL A 458 -8.43 32.10 5.71
N LYS A 459 -7.37 32.07 6.54
CA LYS A 459 -6.01 31.85 6.02
C LYS A 459 -5.84 30.51 5.31
N LEU A 460 -6.43 29.44 5.85
CA LEU A 460 -6.41 28.12 5.22
C LEU A 460 -7.21 28.11 3.91
N GLN A 461 -8.34 28.83 3.86
CA GLN A 461 -9.21 28.92 2.68
C GLN A 461 -8.65 29.86 1.61
N GLU A 462 -7.97 30.95 1.99
CA GLU A 462 -7.23 31.85 1.11
C GLU A 462 -6.00 31.17 0.51
N ASP A 463 -5.25 30.37 1.28
CA ASP A 463 -4.14 29.56 0.77
C ASP A 463 -4.60 28.45 -0.19
N ILE A 464 -5.83 27.94 -0.01
CA ILE A 464 -6.46 26.95 -0.90
C ILE A 464 -7.04 27.62 -2.16
N MET A 465 -7.64 28.80 -2.03
CA MET A 465 -8.26 29.56 -3.14
C MET A 465 -7.22 30.28 -4.01
N ALA A 466 -6.09 30.71 -3.44
CA ALA A 466 -4.97 31.30 -4.18
C ALA A 466 -4.27 30.30 -5.11
N LYS A 467 -4.51 28.99 -4.96
CA LYS A 467 -3.95 27.92 -5.81
C LYS A 467 -4.76 27.54 -7.05
N ASN A 468 -5.95 28.13 -7.24
CA ASN A 468 -6.74 27.91 -8.47
C ASN A 468 -6.35 28.83 -9.64
N LYS A 469 -5.24 29.57 -9.54
CA LYS A 469 -4.53 30.10 -10.72
C LYS A 469 -3.34 29.17 -11.02
N ILE A 470 -3.52 28.30 -12.00
CA ILE A 470 -2.50 27.58 -12.80
C ILE A 470 -1.20 27.30 -12.02
N ASP A 471 -1.08 26.07 -11.49
CA ASP A 471 0.08 25.61 -10.70
C ASP A 471 1.37 25.55 -11.54
N TYR A 472 2.01 26.71 -11.69
CA TYR A 472 3.31 26.91 -12.32
C TYR A 472 4.42 26.06 -11.65
N HIS A 473 4.24 25.66 -10.38
CA HIS A 473 5.21 24.90 -9.61
C HIS A 473 5.12 23.38 -9.82
N ALA A 474 3.91 22.82 -9.97
CA ALA A 474 3.72 21.42 -10.36
C ALA A 474 4.27 21.15 -11.77
N ILE A 475 4.02 22.07 -12.71
CA ILE A 475 4.57 22.03 -14.08
C ILE A 475 6.10 22.13 -14.04
N ASN A 476 6.68 23.01 -13.22
CA ASN A 476 8.14 23.13 -13.09
C ASN A 476 8.80 21.93 -12.41
N LYS A 477 8.14 21.28 -11.44
CA LYS A 477 8.66 20.08 -10.79
C LYS A 477 8.64 18.89 -11.77
N GLN A 478 7.53 18.67 -12.48
CA GLN A 478 7.44 17.62 -13.50
C GLN A 478 8.45 17.84 -14.65
N LYS A 479 8.59 19.09 -15.13
CA LYS A 479 9.63 19.47 -16.10
C LYS A 479 11.06 19.25 -15.58
N ALA A 480 11.33 19.51 -14.30
CA ALA A 480 12.66 19.28 -13.71
C ALA A 480 13.00 17.80 -13.55
N LEU A 481 11.99 16.96 -13.27
CA LEU A 481 12.12 15.51 -13.18
C LEU A 481 12.34 14.88 -14.55
N GLU A 482 11.58 15.33 -15.55
CA GLU A 482 11.78 14.97 -16.97
C GLU A 482 13.15 15.42 -17.48
N LEU A 483 13.61 16.62 -17.10
CA LEU A 483 14.93 17.12 -17.45
C LEU A 483 16.03 16.26 -16.80
N LYS A 484 15.91 15.92 -15.51
CA LYS A 484 16.87 15.03 -14.83
C LYS A 484 16.95 13.64 -15.46
N GLN A 485 15.83 13.08 -15.89
CA GLN A 485 15.81 11.81 -16.62
C GLN A 485 16.49 11.93 -17.99
N LYS A 486 16.17 12.96 -18.79
CA LYS A 486 16.83 13.21 -20.09
C LYS A 486 18.34 13.43 -19.94
N LEU A 487 18.77 14.14 -18.90
CA LEU A 487 20.19 14.38 -18.62
C LEU A 487 20.95 13.11 -18.26
N SER A 488 20.30 12.15 -17.58
CA SER A 488 20.93 10.88 -17.23
C SER A 488 21.31 10.03 -18.45
N PHE A 489 20.52 10.09 -19.54
CA PHE A 489 20.82 9.42 -20.81
C PHE A 489 21.98 10.07 -21.58
N LYS A 490 22.25 11.36 -21.32
CA LYS A 490 23.36 12.11 -21.91
C LYS A 490 24.52 12.34 -20.96
N ALA A 491 24.54 11.65 -19.82
CA ALA A 491 25.53 11.89 -18.77
C ALA A 491 26.97 11.75 -19.30
N GLU A 492 27.24 10.74 -20.13
CA GLU A 492 28.55 10.54 -20.75
C GLU A 492 28.96 11.70 -21.67
N GLU A 493 28.08 12.10 -22.59
CA GLU A 493 28.31 13.21 -23.53
C GLU A 493 28.58 14.53 -22.77
N ILE A 494 27.76 14.82 -21.76
CA ILE A 494 27.87 16.02 -20.94
C ILE A 494 29.17 16.02 -20.14
N GLY A 495 29.53 14.91 -19.49
CA GLY A 495 30.78 14.83 -18.73
C GLY A 495 32.02 14.93 -19.63
N ARG A 496 32.00 14.32 -20.82
CA ARG A 496 33.10 14.45 -21.80
C ARG A 496 33.20 15.85 -22.39
N SER A 497 32.07 16.55 -22.59
CA SER A 497 32.08 17.93 -23.06
C SER A 497 32.56 18.93 -22.00
N LEU A 498 32.33 18.65 -20.72
CA LEU A 498 32.73 19.53 -19.62
C LEU A 498 34.16 19.27 -19.15
N LEU A 499 34.53 18.00 -18.97
CA LEU A 499 35.80 17.58 -18.38
C LEU A 499 36.81 17.04 -19.40
N GLY A 500 36.44 16.97 -20.68
CA GLY A 500 37.28 16.50 -21.77
C GLY A 500 37.41 14.97 -21.85
N SER A 501 38.52 14.50 -22.43
CA SER A 501 38.79 13.08 -22.65
C SER A 501 38.98 12.32 -21.33
N SER A 502 38.13 11.31 -21.07
CA SER A 502 38.26 10.45 -19.90
C SER A 502 39.52 9.58 -19.95
N ASN A 503 40.04 9.21 -18.78
CA ASN A 503 41.16 8.26 -18.66
C ASN A 503 40.70 6.85 -19.05
N LYS A 504 41.15 6.37 -20.21
CA LYS A 504 40.70 5.09 -20.81
C LYS A 504 41.04 3.86 -19.97
N HIS A 505 42.09 3.91 -19.15
CA HIS A 505 42.52 2.78 -18.32
C HIS A 505 41.72 2.65 -17.02
N LEU A 506 41.14 3.76 -16.54
CA LEU A 506 40.40 3.80 -15.27
C LEU A 506 38.88 3.95 -15.45
N SER A 507 38.44 4.18 -16.69
CA SER A 507 37.02 4.28 -17.05
C SER A 507 36.49 2.93 -17.56
N ASN A 508 35.22 2.65 -17.31
CA ASN A 508 34.52 1.47 -17.84
C ASN A 508 33.11 1.85 -18.34
N SER A 509 32.33 0.86 -18.76
CA SER A 509 30.98 1.06 -19.33
C SER A 509 29.95 1.65 -18.36
N GLN A 510 30.24 1.71 -17.06
CA GLN A 510 29.32 2.24 -16.04
C GLN A 510 29.79 3.55 -15.42
N LEU A 511 31.09 3.84 -15.47
CA LEU A 511 31.69 4.97 -14.79
C LEU A 511 32.92 5.50 -15.53
N LEU A 512 32.93 6.81 -15.72
CA LEU A 512 34.05 7.55 -16.29
C LEU A 512 34.90 8.16 -15.19
N ARG A 513 36.21 8.18 -15.44
CA ARG A 513 37.18 8.82 -14.59
C ARG A 513 38.04 9.80 -15.38
N TRP A 514 38.35 10.95 -14.79
CA TRP A 514 39.21 11.96 -15.39
C TRP A 514 40.47 12.18 -14.55
N GLU A 515 41.48 12.77 -15.19
CA GLU A 515 42.85 12.95 -14.69
C GLU A 515 43.68 11.66 -14.61
N LYS A 516 45.01 11.80 -14.44
CA LYS A 516 45.96 10.67 -14.44
C LYS A 516 45.68 9.67 -13.31
N ASP A 517 45.18 10.14 -12.16
CA ASP A 517 44.90 9.30 -10.99
C ASP A 517 43.39 8.93 -10.84
N GLY A 518 42.53 9.39 -11.77
CA GLY A 518 41.09 9.11 -11.71
C GLY A 518 40.35 9.79 -10.55
N LYS A 519 40.78 11.01 -10.17
CA LYS A 519 40.29 11.78 -9.01
C LYS A 519 38.87 12.28 -9.18
N ILE A 520 38.44 12.52 -10.41
CA ILE A 520 37.04 12.84 -10.71
C ILE A 520 36.37 11.60 -11.27
N VAL A 521 35.23 11.23 -10.70
CA VAL A 521 34.44 10.07 -11.10
C VAL A 521 33.03 10.50 -11.41
N MET A 522 32.46 10.01 -12.50
CA MET A 522 31.06 10.20 -12.83
C MET A 522 30.43 8.89 -13.27
N LYS A 523 29.25 8.60 -12.74
CA LYS A 523 28.45 7.46 -13.20
C LYS A 523 27.77 7.82 -14.50
N ILE A 524 27.92 6.98 -15.51
CA ILE A 524 27.31 7.17 -16.83
C ILE A 524 26.15 6.20 -17.10
N HIS A 525 25.93 5.21 -16.22
CA HIS A 525 24.86 4.22 -16.38
C HIS A 525 24.02 4.02 -15.09
N GLY A 526 22.76 3.61 -15.28
CA GLY A 526 21.82 3.25 -14.20
C GLY A 526 21.12 4.44 -13.53
N SER A 527 20.35 4.19 -12.48
CA SER A 527 19.52 5.21 -11.79
C SER A 527 20.30 6.33 -11.11
N LYS A 528 21.64 6.27 -11.13
CA LYS A 528 22.58 7.25 -10.59
C LYS A 528 23.45 7.89 -11.69
N ALA A 529 23.12 7.71 -12.96
CA ALA A 529 23.83 8.33 -14.07
C ALA A 529 23.75 9.86 -13.98
N GLY A 530 24.88 10.53 -14.18
CA GLY A 530 25.07 11.97 -13.99
C GLY A 530 25.46 12.38 -12.56
N ILE A 531 25.59 11.44 -11.62
CA ILE A 531 26.19 11.73 -10.32
C ILE A 531 27.70 11.68 -10.45
N TRP A 532 28.36 12.74 -10.00
CA TRP A 532 29.81 12.89 -10.02
C TRP A 532 30.37 13.18 -8.62
N TYR A 533 31.65 12.88 -8.44
CA TYR A 533 32.40 13.15 -7.23
C TYR A 533 33.88 13.39 -7.56
N ASP A 534 34.48 14.38 -6.92
CA ASP A 534 35.90 14.69 -7.00
C ASP A 534 36.58 14.42 -5.64
N PHE A 535 37.46 13.42 -5.65
CA PHE A 535 38.20 12.96 -4.48
C PHE A 535 39.31 13.94 -4.04
N SER A 536 39.67 14.93 -4.85
CA SER A 536 40.67 15.95 -4.49
C SER A 536 40.09 17.09 -3.66
N THR A 537 38.86 17.49 -3.96
CA THR A 537 38.17 18.63 -3.33
C THR A 537 37.09 18.19 -2.34
N GLY A 538 36.64 16.92 -2.39
CA GLY A 538 35.54 16.41 -1.57
C GLY A 538 34.17 16.84 -2.07
N GLU A 539 34.09 17.45 -3.25
CA GLU A 539 32.86 17.94 -3.86
C GLU A 539 32.19 16.87 -4.71
N GLY A 540 30.87 16.92 -4.79
CA GLY A 540 30.10 16.07 -5.68
C GLY A 540 28.63 16.47 -5.73
N GLY A 541 27.92 15.89 -6.70
CA GLY A 541 26.50 16.17 -6.88
C GLY A 541 25.98 15.64 -8.20
N ASP A 542 24.96 16.30 -8.75
CA ASP A 542 24.38 15.95 -10.05
C ASP A 542 24.98 16.79 -11.18
N LEU A 543 24.51 16.58 -12.41
CA LEU A 543 25.01 17.31 -13.58
C LEU A 543 24.79 18.84 -13.48
N PHE A 544 23.82 19.31 -12.69
CA PHE A 544 23.64 20.74 -12.46
C PHE A 544 24.81 21.28 -11.65
N THR A 545 25.17 20.61 -10.56
CA THR A 545 26.31 21.04 -9.73
C THR A 545 27.63 20.93 -10.49
N LEU A 546 27.77 19.95 -11.40
CA LEU A 546 28.95 19.84 -12.27
C LEU A 546 29.08 21.06 -13.20
N VAL A 547 27.99 21.46 -13.85
CA VAL A 547 28.00 22.63 -14.75
C VAL A 547 28.26 23.91 -13.97
N GLN A 548 27.63 24.07 -12.80
CA GLN A 548 27.86 25.23 -11.95
C GLN A 548 29.33 25.35 -11.57
N ARG A 549 30.00 24.23 -11.27
CA ARG A 549 31.43 24.18 -10.97
C ARG A 549 32.30 24.50 -12.19
N GLU A 550 32.14 23.76 -13.29
CA GLU A 550 33.06 23.86 -14.44
C GLU A 550 32.84 25.12 -15.28
N LYS A 551 31.64 25.71 -15.22
CA LYS A 551 31.31 26.97 -15.93
C LYS A 551 31.25 28.19 -15.00
N ASN A 552 31.43 27.99 -13.69
CA ASN A 552 31.29 29.02 -12.66
C ASN A 552 30.03 29.88 -12.83
N CYS A 553 28.87 29.22 -12.89
CA CYS A 553 27.58 29.84 -13.23
C CYS A 553 26.48 29.52 -12.20
N ASP A 554 25.40 30.30 -12.22
CA ASP A 554 24.27 30.07 -11.31
C ASP A 554 23.38 28.89 -11.78
N PHE A 555 22.40 28.51 -10.94
CA PHE A 555 21.53 27.37 -11.26
C PHE A 555 20.67 27.60 -12.51
N VAL A 556 20.29 28.85 -12.80
CA VAL A 556 19.43 29.20 -13.95
C VAL A 556 20.23 29.05 -15.24
N GLU A 557 21.47 29.51 -15.25
CA GLU A 557 22.42 29.39 -16.36
C GLU A 557 22.83 27.92 -16.59
N ALA A 558 23.13 27.19 -15.51
CA ALA A 558 23.43 25.75 -15.58
C ALA A 558 22.27 24.95 -16.16
N LYS A 559 21.03 25.28 -15.74
CA LYS A 559 19.83 24.67 -16.28
C LYS A 559 19.66 24.96 -17.78
N LYS A 560 19.88 26.19 -18.22
CA LYS A 560 19.79 26.59 -19.64
C LYS A 560 20.83 25.88 -20.50
N TYR A 561 22.06 25.76 -20.00
CA TYR A 561 23.12 25.01 -20.66
C TYR A 561 22.74 23.53 -20.86
N LEU A 562 22.23 22.90 -19.80
CA LEU A 562 21.80 21.50 -19.82
C LEU A 562 20.58 21.29 -20.72
N GLN A 563 19.62 22.23 -20.72
CA GLN A 563 18.45 22.21 -21.61
C GLN A 563 18.84 22.25 -23.09
N ASN A 564 19.83 23.07 -23.46
CA ASN A 564 20.36 23.11 -24.83
C ASN A 564 21.03 21.79 -25.24
N MET A 565 21.78 21.16 -24.34
CA MET A 565 22.45 19.87 -24.56
C MET A 565 21.48 18.69 -24.80
N VAL A 566 20.31 18.70 -24.15
CA VAL A 566 19.25 17.69 -24.36
C VAL A 566 18.19 18.09 -25.39
N GLY A 567 18.34 19.24 -26.06
CA GLY A 567 17.41 19.71 -27.10
C GLY A 567 16.00 19.98 -26.58
N VAL A 568 15.89 20.57 -25.39
CA VAL A 568 14.60 20.94 -24.75
C VAL A 568 14.55 22.45 -24.58
N SER A 569 13.66 23.13 -25.30
CA SER A 569 13.39 24.58 -25.12
C SER A 569 12.64 24.88 -23.83
#